data_AF-A0A936BHX7-F1
#
_entry.id   AF-A0A936BHX7-F1
#
_cell.length_a   1.000
_cell.length_b   1.000
_cell.length_c   1.000
_cell.angle_alpha   90.00
_cell.angle_beta   90.00
_cell.angle_gamma   90.00
#
_symmetry.space_group_name_H-M   'P 1'
#
loop_
_entity.id
_entity.type
_entity.pdbx_description
1 polymer ?
#
loop_
_entity_poly.entity_id
_entity_poly.type
_entity_poly.pdbx_seq_one_letter_code
_entity_poly.pdbx_strand_id
1 'polypeptide(L)'
;MKKIFLLLFIIFTIQLNAQFEDRINELSEDLQKGYTTPLATWTGTYLNSGGYFTAGVSKTFGFKLSLVGMMIMIPEDQRTFKLSDGTETATFFGEKGAAVPETEGYLVYPPGVNQTSVPAAIPQVAFSALGTELMARFVPETVIEDVSIDLLGGAVKHSISQYIPLCPVDIAVQAMYNKLSIGSPDLDISTTNFAINAHVSKSFGLAILYGGLQYEKQLWILNIPLPVMN
;
A
#
# COMPACT_ATOMS: atom_id res chain seq x y z
N MET A 1 15.88 -35.52 8.51
CA MET A 1 14.74 -35.01 7.71
C MET A 1 13.83 -34.19 8.60
N LYS A 2 13.94 -32.86 8.57
CA LYS A 2 12.93 -31.90 9.05
C LYS A 2 13.36 -30.49 8.64
N LYS A 3 12.75 -30.04 7.53
CA LYS A 3 12.33 -28.67 7.21
C LYS A 3 13.38 -27.55 7.35
N ILE A 4 14.15 -27.35 6.27
CA ILE A 4 14.63 -26.01 5.90
C ILE A 4 13.49 -25.35 5.12
N PHE A 5 12.76 -24.45 5.78
CA PHE A 5 11.92 -23.46 5.11
C PHE A 5 12.48 -22.11 5.55
N LEU A 6 13.59 -21.73 4.91
CA LEU A 6 14.19 -20.41 5.09
C LEU A 6 13.32 -19.42 4.30
N LEU A 7 12.20 -18.99 4.89
CA LEU A 7 11.49 -17.81 4.41
C LEU A 7 12.32 -16.60 4.85
N LEU A 8 13.02 -15.97 3.91
CA LEU A 8 13.58 -14.63 4.13
C LEU A 8 12.41 -13.64 4.15
N PHE A 9 11.84 -13.39 5.33
CA PHE A 9 11.02 -12.22 5.60
C PHE A 9 11.94 -11.14 6.15
N ILE A 10 12.24 -10.12 5.35
CA ILE A 10 12.84 -8.88 5.86
C ILE A 10 11.66 -8.05 6.36
N ILE A 11 11.43 -8.08 7.67
CA ILE A 11 10.45 -7.25 8.36
C ILE A 11 11.19 -5.98 8.78
N PHE A 12 10.69 -4.81 8.38
CA PHE A 12 11.17 -3.53 8.86
C PHE A 12 10.26 -3.05 10.00
N THR A 13 10.87 -2.61 11.09
CA THR A 13 10.19 -2.05 12.26
C THR A 13 9.80 -0.61 11.97
N ILE A 14 8.49 -0.33 11.88
CA ILE A 14 8.00 1.05 11.96
C ILE A 14 7.97 1.38 13.45
N GLN A 15 8.83 2.30 13.90
CA GLN A 15 8.79 2.82 15.27
C GLN A 15 7.62 3.80 15.37
N LEU A 16 6.44 3.33 15.78
CA LEU A 16 5.29 4.17 16.09
C LEU A 16 5.32 4.48 17.58
N ASN A 17 5.59 5.74 17.94
CA ASN A 17 5.65 6.15 19.33
C ASN A 17 4.22 6.25 19.91
N ALA A 18 4.03 5.73 21.12
CA ALA A 18 2.77 5.77 21.90
C ALA A 18 2.23 7.19 22.23
N GLN A 19 2.86 8.26 21.74
CA GLN A 19 2.41 9.66 21.91
C GLN A 19 1.64 10.21 20.69
N PHE A 20 1.39 9.35 19.70
CA PHE A 20 0.75 9.70 18.44
C PHE A 20 -0.73 10.06 18.60
N GLU A 21 -1.43 9.37 19.49
CA GLU A 21 -2.88 9.39 19.60
C GLU A 21 -3.42 10.59 20.40
N ASP A 22 -2.91 10.80 21.62
CA ASP A 22 -3.28 11.95 22.47
C ASP A 22 -3.11 13.27 21.71
N ARG A 23 -2.06 13.34 20.89
CA ARG A 23 -1.78 14.54 20.10
C ARG A 23 -2.73 14.67 18.93
N ILE A 24 -3.01 13.61 18.14
CA ILE A 24 -3.85 13.67 16.93
C ILE A 24 -5.33 13.93 17.24
N ASN A 25 -5.86 13.40 18.34
CA ASN A 25 -7.24 13.66 18.76
C ASN A 25 -7.45 15.08 19.28
N GLU A 26 -6.40 15.76 19.73
CA GLU A 26 -6.40 17.18 20.08
C GLU A 26 -6.20 18.11 18.86
N LEU A 27 -5.88 17.56 17.68
CA LEU A 27 -5.65 18.33 16.45
C LEU A 27 -6.96 18.69 15.76
N SER A 28 -6.98 19.88 15.14
CA SER A 28 -8.07 20.28 14.23
C SER A 28 -8.24 19.31 13.06
N GLU A 29 -9.43 19.23 12.47
CA GLU A 29 -9.69 18.34 11.32
C GLU A 29 -8.75 18.57 10.14
N ASP A 30 -8.42 19.84 9.85
CA ASP A 30 -7.50 20.21 8.77
C ASP A 30 -6.10 19.64 9.00
N LEU A 31 -5.73 19.51 10.27
CA LEU A 31 -4.45 19.01 10.70
C LEU A 31 -4.37 17.48 10.66
N GLN A 32 -5.43 16.81 11.10
CA GLN A 32 -5.57 15.37 10.91
C GLN A 32 -5.50 15.00 9.42
N LYS A 33 -6.18 15.77 8.56
CA LYS A 33 -6.11 15.61 7.10
C LYS A 33 -4.70 15.81 6.57
N GLY A 34 -4.03 16.92 6.89
CA GLY A 34 -2.67 17.20 6.42
C GLY A 34 -1.66 16.13 6.85
N TYR A 35 -1.77 15.65 8.08
CA TYR A 35 -0.88 14.65 8.65
C TYR A 35 -1.08 13.25 8.05
N THR A 36 -2.32 12.84 7.80
CA THR A 36 -2.69 11.49 7.33
C THR A 36 -2.80 11.34 5.82
N THR A 37 -2.97 12.44 5.07
CA THR A 37 -3.12 12.40 3.59
C THR A 37 -1.96 11.68 2.89
N PRO A 38 -0.68 11.89 3.27
CA PRO A 38 0.42 11.13 2.68
C PRO A 38 0.34 9.63 2.95
N LEU A 39 -0.12 9.21 4.13
CA LEU A 39 -0.32 7.80 4.44
C LEU A 39 -1.46 7.20 3.59
N ALA A 40 -2.56 7.91 3.42
CA ALA A 40 -3.65 7.51 2.54
C ALA A 40 -3.18 7.41 1.07
N THR A 41 -2.40 8.38 0.60
CA THR A 41 -1.83 8.40 -0.76
C THR A 41 -0.84 7.24 -0.97
N TRP A 42 0.00 7.00 0.03
CA TRP A 42 0.95 5.88 0.04
C TRP A 42 0.20 4.56 -0.03
N THR A 43 -0.75 4.28 0.86
CA THR A 43 -1.55 3.03 0.82
C THR A 43 -2.30 2.85 -0.50
N GLY A 44 -2.78 3.94 -1.13
CA GLY A 44 -3.42 3.87 -2.44
C GLY A 44 -2.47 3.38 -3.53
N THR A 45 -1.40 4.13 -3.75
CA THR A 45 -0.40 3.86 -4.80
C THR A 45 0.33 2.55 -4.55
N TYR A 46 0.65 2.28 -3.29
CA TYR A 46 1.41 1.12 -2.86
C TYR A 46 0.68 -0.18 -3.13
N LEU A 47 -0.60 -0.24 -2.78
CA LEU A 47 -1.33 -1.50 -2.86
C LEU A 47 -1.39 -1.98 -4.30
N ASN A 48 -1.73 -1.14 -5.27
CA ASN A 48 -1.83 -1.58 -6.66
C ASN A 48 -0.49 -1.71 -7.38
N SER A 49 0.58 -1.14 -6.82
CA SER A 49 1.93 -1.37 -7.31
C SER A 49 2.27 -2.86 -7.27
N GLY A 50 3.00 -3.33 -8.29
CA GLY A 50 3.35 -4.75 -8.40
C GLY A 50 2.16 -5.70 -8.62
N GLY A 51 0.98 -5.17 -8.94
CA GLY A 51 -0.22 -5.97 -9.25
C GLY A 51 -0.13 -6.75 -10.58
N TYR A 52 0.76 -6.32 -11.48
CA TYR A 52 1.12 -7.03 -12.70
C TYR A 52 2.60 -6.82 -13.03
N PHE A 53 3.22 -7.86 -13.57
CA PHE A 53 4.58 -7.83 -14.16
C PHE A 53 4.65 -8.65 -15.45
N THR A 54 3.51 -9.17 -15.92
CA THR A 54 3.36 -9.90 -17.18
C THR A 54 1.91 -9.89 -17.64
N ALA A 55 1.71 -9.63 -18.93
CA ALA A 55 0.43 -9.77 -19.63
C ALA A 55 0.18 -11.21 -20.11
N GLY A 56 1.19 -12.08 -20.02
CA GLY A 56 1.04 -13.50 -20.36
C GLY A 56 0.01 -14.19 -19.46
N VAL A 57 -0.87 -14.98 -20.08
CA VAL A 57 -1.85 -15.84 -19.41
C VAL A 57 -1.88 -17.19 -20.13
N SER A 58 -1.90 -18.29 -19.38
CA SER A 58 -2.03 -19.61 -19.98
C SER A 58 -3.41 -19.80 -20.61
N LYS A 59 -3.44 -20.31 -21.85
CA LYS A 59 -4.70 -20.71 -22.52
C LYS A 59 -5.24 -22.03 -21.95
N THR A 60 -4.34 -22.89 -21.48
CA THR A 60 -4.65 -24.13 -20.77
C THR A 60 -4.55 -23.90 -19.26
N PHE A 61 -4.50 -24.96 -18.47
CA PHE A 61 -4.24 -24.84 -17.03
C PHE A 61 -2.85 -24.26 -16.79
N GLY A 62 -2.77 -23.19 -16.01
CA GLY A 62 -1.52 -22.59 -15.54
C GLY A 62 -1.58 -22.29 -14.05
N PHE A 63 -0.45 -22.47 -13.38
CA PHE A 63 -0.27 -22.13 -11.97
C PHE A 63 0.95 -21.22 -11.83
N LYS A 64 0.84 -20.18 -11.02
CA LYS A 64 1.90 -19.22 -10.77
C LYS A 64 1.98 -18.91 -9.29
N LEU A 65 3.17 -19.05 -8.73
CA LEU A 65 3.53 -18.56 -7.41
C LEU A 65 4.52 -17.42 -7.60
N SER A 66 4.33 -16.31 -6.89
CA SER A 66 5.16 -15.11 -7.04
C SER A 66 5.37 -14.43 -5.69
N LEU A 67 6.53 -13.81 -5.52
CA LEU A 67 6.83 -12.92 -4.42
C LEU A 67 7.23 -11.58 -5.02
N VAL A 68 6.40 -10.56 -4.81
CA VAL A 68 6.62 -9.24 -5.38
C VAL A 68 7.24 -8.35 -4.33
N GLY A 69 8.54 -8.08 -4.48
CA GLY A 69 9.27 -7.12 -3.67
C GLY A 69 9.10 -5.70 -4.21
N MET A 70 8.83 -4.73 -3.35
CA MET A 70 8.63 -3.33 -3.70
C MET A 70 9.37 -2.44 -2.71
N MET A 71 9.86 -1.31 -3.19
CA MET A 71 10.38 -0.23 -2.35
C MET A 71 9.74 1.05 -2.84
N ILE A 72 8.90 1.66 -2.02
CA ILE A 72 8.20 2.89 -2.40
C ILE A 72 8.91 4.05 -1.73
N MET A 73 9.46 4.92 -2.57
CA MET A 73 10.10 6.16 -2.13
C MET A 73 9.01 7.15 -1.73
N ILE A 74 9.18 7.83 -0.61
CA ILE A 74 8.29 8.87 -0.14
C ILE A 74 8.83 10.21 -0.66
N PRO A 75 8.11 10.90 -1.56
CA PRO A 75 8.50 12.22 -2.05
C PRO A 75 8.71 13.23 -0.91
N GLU A 76 9.63 14.19 -1.09
CA GLU A 76 9.93 15.20 -0.06
C GLU A 76 8.71 16.06 0.29
N ASP A 77 7.88 16.40 -0.69
CA ASP A 77 6.63 17.16 -0.54
C ASP A 77 5.51 16.38 0.18
N GLN A 78 5.69 15.07 0.39
CA GLN A 78 4.80 14.23 1.19
C GLN A 78 5.30 14.03 2.63
N ARG A 79 6.46 14.58 2.98
CA ARG A 79 7.04 14.48 4.34
C ARG A 79 6.68 15.68 5.22
N THR A 80 6.26 16.80 4.64
CA THR A 80 5.82 17.99 5.37
C THR A 80 4.55 18.57 4.74
N PHE A 81 3.81 19.35 5.52
CA PHE A 81 2.72 20.20 5.01
C PHE A 81 2.73 21.54 5.73
N LYS A 82 2.02 22.51 5.13
CA LYS A 82 1.92 23.88 5.67
C LYS A 82 0.62 24.06 6.43
N LEU A 83 0.74 24.69 7.59
CA LEU A 83 -0.36 25.20 8.38
C LEU A 83 -0.90 26.50 7.78
N SER A 84 -2.07 26.95 8.25
CA SER A 84 -2.74 28.16 7.73
C SER A 84 -1.92 29.44 7.94
N ASP A 85 -1.01 29.47 8.91
CA ASP A 85 -0.07 30.55 9.19
C ASP A 85 1.21 30.49 8.34
N GLY A 86 1.36 29.44 7.52
CA GLY A 86 2.53 29.17 6.69
C GLY A 86 3.63 28.34 7.36
N THR A 87 3.49 27.98 8.64
CA THR A 87 4.44 27.13 9.35
C THR A 87 4.45 25.71 8.76
N GLU A 88 5.64 25.16 8.50
CA GLU A 88 5.79 23.79 8.03
C GLU A 88 5.87 22.81 9.21
N THR A 89 5.14 21.70 9.12
CA THR A 89 5.16 20.62 10.10
C THR A 89 5.22 19.24 9.43
N ALA A 90 5.63 18.21 10.17
CA ALA A 90 5.74 16.83 9.69
C ALA A 90 4.39 16.21 9.36
N THR A 91 4.36 15.43 8.28
CA THR A 91 3.31 14.43 8.01
C THR A 91 3.60 13.13 8.77
N PHE A 92 2.77 12.10 8.60
CA PHE A 92 3.06 10.75 9.13
C PHE A 92 4.49 10.27 8.82
N PHE A 93 5.01 10.55 7.61
CA PHE A 93 6.35 10.14 7.20
C PHE A 93 7.46 11.15 7.52
N GLY A 94 7.09 12.36 7.97
CA GLY A 94 8.02 13.43 8.28
C GLY A 94 8.87 13.19 9.53
N GLU A 95 9.90 14.00 9.73
CA GLU A 95 10.78 13.89 10.90
C GLU A 95 10.36 14.81 12.04
N LYS A 96 10.19 16.10 11.77
CA LYS A 96 10.06 17.14 12.81
C LYS A 96 8.67 17.77 12.78
N GLY A 97 7.95 17.63 13.88
CA GLY A 97 6.75 18.43 14.14
C GLY A 97 7.10 19.89 14.43
N ALA A 98 6.14 20.78 14.24
CA ALA A 98 6.26 22.20 14.60
C ALA A 98 5.80 22.50 16.03
N ALA A 99 6.18 23.66 16.54
CA ALA A 99 5.57 24.26 17.72
C ALA A 99 5.21 25.70 17.38
N VAL A 100 3.92 26.04 17.43
CA VAL A 100 3.40 27.37 17.05
C VAL A 100 3.01 28.12 18.32
N PRO A 101 3.44 29.37 18.52
CA PRO A 101 3.04 30.16 19.68
C PRO A 101 1.54 30.49 19.64
N GLU A 102 0.85 30.33 20.76
CA GLU A 102 -0.53 30.75 20.98
C GLU A 102 -0.65 31.66 22.21
N THR A 103 -1.84 32.26 22.42
CA THR A 103 -2.14 33.19 23.52
C THR A 103 -1.77 32.64 24.91
N GLU A 104 -1.89 31.33 25.10
CA GLU A 104 -1.63 30.63 26.38
C GLU A 104 -0.55 29.54 26.23
N GLY A 105 0.47 29.75 25.39
CA GLY A 105 1.64 28.85 25.32
C GLY A 105 2.03 28.47 23.88
N TYR A 106 2.25 27.17 23.65
CA TYR A 106 2.59 26.64 22.33
C TYR A 106 1.65 25.49 21.96
N LEU A 107 1.13 25.51 20.75
CA LEU A 107 0.49 24.36 20.13
C LEU A 107 1.59 23.48 19.51
N VAL A 108 1.75 22.26 20.01
CA VAL A 108 2.83 21.34 19.59
C VAL A 108 2.28 20.30 18.63
N TYR A 109 2.81 20.31 17.42
CA TYR A 109 2.49 19.36 16.36
C TYR A 109 3.38 18.12 16.49
N PRO A 110 2.84 16.90 16.28
CA PRO A 110 3.61 15.68 16.45
C PRO A 110 4.67 15.52 15.34
N PRO A 111 5.83 14.91 15.65
CA PRO A 111 6.72 14.38 14.62
C PRO A 111 6.07 13.19 13.89
N GLY A 112 6.63 12.83 12.73
CA GLY A 112 6.29 11.60 12.04
C GLY A 112 7.30 10.48 12.33
N VAL A 113 7.17 9.37 11.61
CA VAL A 113 8.04 8.17 11.75
C VAL A 113 9.40 8.31 11.06
N ASN A 114 9.72 9.49 10.50
CA ASN A 114 10.93 9.79 9.73
C ASN A 114 11.30 8.72 8.70
N GLN A 115 10.40 8.48 7.74
CA GLN A 115 10.63 7.50 6.69
C GLN A 115 10.79 8.18 5.34
N THR A 116 11.78 7.72 4.58
CA THR A 116 12.04 8.16 3.19
C THR A 116 11.66 7.10 2.18
N SER A 117 11.46 5.86 2.63
CA SER A 117 10.95 4.77 1.82
C SER A 117 10.27 3.72 2.69
N VAL A 118 9.33 2.98 2.10
CA VAL A 118 8.71 1.82 2.75
C VAL A 118 8.95 0.57 1.90
N PRO A 119 9.77 -0.38 2.37
CA PRO A 119 9.97 -1.65 1.67
C PRO A 119 8.82 -2.61 1.94
N ALA A 120 8.63 -3.56 1.03
CA ALA A 120 7.57 -4.54 1.12
C ALA A 120 7.79 -5.79 0.29
N ALA A 121 7.12 -6.86 0.70
CA ALA A 121 7.02 -8.08 -0.08
C ALA A 121 5.60 -8.66 0.00
N ILE A 122 4.96 -8.87 -1.14
CA ILE A 122 3.60 -9.42 -1.22
C ILE A 122 3.66 -10.76 -1.96
N PRO A 123 3.39 -11.89 -1.29
CA PRO A 123 3.21 -13.16 -1.97
C PRO A 123 1.90 -13.16 -2.77
N GLN A 124 1.94 -13.80 -3.93
CA GLN A 124 0.83 -13.92 -4.85
C GLN A 124 0.75 -15.36 -5.36
N VAL A 125 -0.47 -15.87 -5.48
CA VAL A 125 -0.77 -17.12 -6.15
C VAL A 125 -1.79 -16.86 -7.24
N ALA A 126 -1.60 -17.48 -8.40
CA ALA A 126 -2.54 -17.34 -9.50
C ALA A 126 -2.76 -18.66 -10.22
N PHE A 127 -4.00 -18.84 -10.67
CA PHE A 127 -4.45 -19.96 -11.49
C PHE A 127 -5.01 -19.40 -12.79
N SER A 128 -4.68 -20.02 -13.91
CA SER A 128 -5.18 -19.62 -15.21
C SER A 128 -5.76 -20.78 -16.00
N ALA A 129 -6.80 -20.46 -16.78
CA ALA A 129 -7.44 -21.34 -17.74
C ALA A 129 -8.15 -20.47 -18.78
N LEU A 130 -8.22 -20.95 -20.03
CA LEU A 130 -8.94 -20.27 -21.11
C LEU A 130 -8.51 -18.80 -21.33
N GLY A 131 -7.22 -18.51 -21.10
CA GLY A 131 -6.68 -17.15 -21.23
C GLY A 131 -7.14 -16.19 -20.13
N THR A 132 -7.74 -16.71 -19.05
CA THR A 132 -8.13 -15.94 -17.86
C THR A 132 -7.30 -16.41 -16.67
N GLU A 133 -6.84 -15.47 -15.85
CA GLU A 133 -6.07 -15.70 -14.64
C GLU A 133 -6.82 -15.12 -13.44
N LEU A 134 -7.03 -15.95 -12.42
CA LEU A 134 -7.44 -15.53 -11.09
C LEU A 134 -6.21 -15.47 -10.20
N MET A 135 -5.97 -14.33 -9.59
CA MET A 135 -4.86 -14.10 -8.67
C MET A 135 -5.42 -13.80 -7.28
N ALA A 136 -4.79 -14.37 -6.26
CA ALA A 136 -4.93 -13.93 -4.88
C ALA A 136 -3.56 -13.45 -4.40
N ARG A 137 -3.57 -12.38 -3.59
CA ARG A 137 -2.37 -11.86 -2.95
C ARG A 137 -2.70 -11.48 -1.52
N PHE A 138 -1.79 -11.75 -0.60
CA PHE A 138 -2.06 -11.54 0.81
C PHE A 138 -0.77 -11.23 1.57
N VAL A 139 -0.87 -10.41 2.60
CA VAL A 139 0.17 -10.29 3.63
C VAL A 139 -0.50 -10.79 4.91
N PRO A 140 0.02 -11.87 5.53
CA PRO A 140 -0.56 -12.36 6.77
C PRO A 140 -0.46 -11.29 7.84
N GLU A 141 -1.42 -11.29 8.76
CA GLU A 141 -1.45 -10.37 9.89
C GLU A 141 -0.10 -10.39 10.61
N THR A 142 0.56 -9.23 10.62
CA THR A 142 1.86 -9.06 11.26
C THR A 142 1.71 -7.99 12.33
N VAL A 143 1.96 -8.37 13.59
CA VAL A 143 1.94 -7.46 14.73
C VAL A 143 3.35 -6.95 14.99
N ILE A 144 3.54 -5.64 14.94
CA ILE A 144 4.81 -4.95 15.23
C ILE A 144 4.50 -3.87 16.27
N GLU A 145 5.04 -3.98 17.49
CA GLU A 145 4.89 -2.97 18.54
C GLU A 145 3.41 -2.51 18.69
N ASP A 146 2.52 -3.49 18.86
CA ASP A 146 1.06 -3.32 19.01
C ASP A 146 0.30 -2.83 17.76
N VAL A 147 0.97 -2.70 16.62
CA VAL A 147 0.35 -2.39 15.32
C VAL A 147 0.23 -3.65 14.48
N SER A 148 -1.01 -4.05 14.19
CA SER A 148 -1.37 -5.13 13.29
C SER A 148 -1.53 -4.60 11.86
N ILE A 149 -0.89 -5.26 10.89
CA ILE A 149 -1.04 -4.97 9.47
C ILE A 149 -1.46 -6.23 8.74
N ASP A 150 -2.57 -6.19 8.02
CA ASP A 150 -3.05 -7.26 7.16
C ASP A 150 -3.40 -6.75 5.76
N LEU A 151 -3.09 -7.56 4.74
CA LEU A 151 -3.49 -7.30 3.36
C LEU A 151 -4.18 -8.53 2.79
N LEU A 152 -5.34 -8.33 2.17
CA LEU A 152 -5.97 -9.32 1.32
C LEU A 152 -6.39 -8.68 0.00
N GLY A 153 -6.00 -9.30 -1.11
CA GLY A 153 -6.34 -8.83 -2.42
C GLY A 153 -6.54 -9.96 -3.42
N GLY A 154 -7.18 -9.61 -4.52
CA GLY A 154 -7.40 -10.51 -5.64
C GLY A 154 -7.47 -9.75 -6.95
N ALA A 155 -7.22 -10.46 -8.05
CA ALA A 155 -7.33 -9.90 -9.38
C ALA A 155 -7.84 -10.92 -10.39
N VAL A 156 -8.54 -10.42 -11.39
CA VAL A 156 -8.92 -11.17 -12.59
C VAL A 156 -8.22 -10.53 -13.76
N LYS A 157 -7.43 -11.31 -14.50
CA LYS A 157 -6.71 -10.87 -15.69
C LYS A 157 -7.14 -11.70 -16.89
N HIS A 158 -7.37 -11.07 -18.03
CA HIS A 158 -7.76 -11.75 -19.25
C HIS A 158 -6.83 -11.37 -20.40
N SER A 159 -6.35 -12.38 -21.14
CA SER A 159 -5.53 -12.19 -22.33
C SER A 159 -6.39 -11.66 -23.47
N ILE A 160 -5.95 -10.55 -24.06
CA ILE A 160 -6.52 -10.00 -25.29
C ILE A 160 -5.72 -10.49 -26.49
N SER A 161 -4.40 -10.66 -26.34
CA SER A 161 -3.52 -11.16 -27.41
C SER A 161 -3.92 -12.56 -27.92
N GLN A 162 -4.65 -13.36 -27.12
CA GLN A 162 -5.16 -14.65 -27.56
C GLN A 162 -6.11 -14.60 -28.77
N TYR A 163 -6.78 -13.46 -28.97
CA TYR A 163 -7.70 -13.23 -30.08
C TYR A 163 -7.03 -12.59 -31.31
N ILE A 164 -5.75 -12.27 -31.21
CA ILE A 164 -4.98 -11.61 -32.28
C ILE A 164 -3.93 -12.61 -32.79
N PRO A 165 -4.16 -13.25 -33.96
CA PRO A 165 -3.19 -14.18 -34.53
C PRO A 165 -1.83 -13.53 -34.72
N LEU A 166 -0.75 -14.25 -34.39
CA LEU A 166 0.65 -13.80 -34.55
C LEU A 166 1.00 -12.50 -33.78
N CYS A 167 0.29 -12.21 -32.68
CA CYS A 167 0.63 -11.04 -31.85
C CYS A 167 2.08 -11.16 -31.32
N PRO A 168 2.97 -10.19 -31.58
CA PRO A 168 4.39 -10.26 -31.23
C PRO A 168 4.69 -9.98 -29.75
N VAL A 169 3.64 -9.66 -28.97
CA VAL A 169 3.64 -9.28 -27.56
C VAL A 169 2.37 -9.83 -26.89
N ASP A 170 2.42 -10.01 -25.58
CA ASP A 170 1.23 -10.33 -24.79
C ASP A 170 0.50 -9.06 -24.41
N ILE A 171 -0.83 -9.06 -24.54
CA ILE A 171 -1.69 -7.93 -24.17
C ILE A 171 -2.79 -8.48 -23.27
N ALA A 172 -3.02 -7.82 -22.13
CA ALA A 172 -4.04 -8.21 -21.19
C ALA A 172 -4.74 -7.00 -20.56
N VAL A 173 -5.94 -7.24 -20.07
CA VAL A 173 -6.67 -6.34 -19.16
C VAL A 173 -6.83 -7.03 -17.82
N GLN A 174 -6.82 -6.27 -16.73
CA GLN A 174 -7.00 -6.79 -15.39
C GLN A 174 -7.85 -5.86 -14.55
N ALA A 175 -8.69 -6.45 -13.71
CA ALA A 175 -9.33 -5.77 -12.59
C ALA A 175 -8.75 -6.35 -11.29
N MET A 176 -8.48 -5.48 -10.32
CA MET A 176 -7.83 -5.81 -9.07
C MET A 176 -8.56 -5.15 -7.91
N TYR A 177 -8.65 -5.88 -6.80
CA TYR A 177 -9.26 -5.43 -5.57
C TYR A 177 -8.32 -5.75 -4.41
N ASN A 178 -8.16 -4.81 -3.47
CA ASN A 178 -7.32 -4.97 -2.30
C ASN A 178 -8.01 -4.35 -1.09
N LYS A 179 -7.87 -5.02 0.04
CA LYS A 179 -8.23 -4.51 1.34
C LYS A 179 -7.00 -4.59 2.23
N LEU A 180 -6.53 -3.43 2.67
CA LEU A 180 -5.53 -3.29 3.71
C LEU A 180 -6.24 -2.88 4.98
N SER A 181 -5.93 -3.54 6.09
CA SER A 181 -6.31 -3.06 7.42
C SER A 181 -5.05 -2.86 8.26
N ILE A 182 -5.06 -1.77 9.02
CA ILE A 182 -4.02 -1.44 9.98
C ILE A 182 -4.75 -1.22 11.29
N GLY A 183 -4.57 -2.14 12.22
CA GLY A 183 -5.13 -2.07 13.57
C GLY A 183 -4.05 -1.69 14.56
N SER A 184 -4.41 -0.85 15.52
CA SER A 184 -3.69 -0.65 16.78
C SER A 184 -4.74 -0.60 17.89
N PRO A 185 -4.37 -0.69 19.18
CA PRO A 185 -5.34 -0.67 20.28
C PRO A 185 -6.34 0.50 20.18
N ASP A 186 -5.91 1.62 19.59
CA ASP A 186 -6.64 2.87 19.64
C ASP A 186 -6.98 3.47 18.26
N LEU A 187 -6.51 2.85 17.17
CA LEU A 187 -6.74 3.32 15.81
C LEU A 187 -6.92 2.15 14.84
N ASP A 188 -8.05 2.14 14.13
CA ASP A 188 -8.35 1.18 13.06
C ASP A 188 -8.52 1.91 11.72
N ILE A 189 -7.62 1.60 10.79
CA ILE A 189 -7.62 2.13 9.43
C ILE A 189 -7.96 0.99 8.48
N SER A 190 -9.04 1.16 7.72
CA SER A 190 -9.36 0.25 6.62
C SER A 190 -9.32 0.96 5.27
N THR A 191 -8.50 0.43 4.37
CA THR A 191 -8.34 0.93 3.01
C THR A 191 -8.80 -0.11 2.02
N THR A 192 -9.81 0.24 1.23
CA THR A 192 -10.20 -0.55 0.06
C THR A 192 -9.69 0.12 -1.20
N ASN A 193 -9.03 -0.66 -2.06
CA ASN A 193 -8.51 -0.18 -3.31
C ASN A 193 -8.98 -1.06 -4.48
N PHE A 194 -9.50 -0.41 -5.51
CA PHE A 194 -9.86 -1.01 -6.78
C PHE A 194 -9.01 -0.42 -7.91
N ALA A 195 -8.50 -1.29 -8.79
CA ALA A 195 -7.76 -0.87 -9.98
C ALA A 195 -8.23 -1.62 -11.22
N ILE A 196 -8.25 -0.92 -12.35
CA ILE A 196 -8.36 -1.52 -13.68
C ILE A 196 -7.13 -1.11 -14.47
N ASN A 197 -6.49 -2.06 -15.12
CA ASN A 197 -5.35 -1.79 -15.96
C ASN A 197 -5.42 -2.52 -17.32
N ALA A 198 -4.73 -1.93 -18.28
CA ALA A 198 -4.39 -2.56 -19.54
C ALA A 198 -2.87 -2.56 -19.66
N HIS A 199 -2.29 -3.72 -19.92
CA HIS A 199 -0.84 -3.88 -19.91
C HIS A 199 -0.36 -4.83 -21.00
N VAL A 200 0.89 -4.63 -21.39
CA VAL A 200 1.60 -5.37 -22.43
C VAL A 200 2.88 -5.94 -21.85
N SER A 201 3.29 -7.10 -22.34
CA SER A 201 4.60 -7.65 -21.99
C SER A 201 5.25 -8.46 -23.10
N LYS A 202 6.56 -8.63 -23.01
CA LYS A 202 7.34 -9.55 -23.83
C LYS A 202 8.37 -10.26 -22.97
N SER A 203 8.39 -11.58 -23.06
CA SER A 203 9.31 -12.44 -22.31
C SER A 203 10.57 -12.71 -23.14
N PHE A 204 11.73 -12.57 -22.49
CA PHE A 204 13.07 -12.85 -23.00
C PHE A 204 13.76 -13.85 -22.06
N GLY A 205 13.32 -15.10 -22.10
CA GLY A 205 13.79 -16.13 -21.16
C GLY A 205 13.35 -15.82 -19.72
N LEU A 206 14.31 -15.51 -18.85
CA LEU A 206 14.05 -15.16 -17.45
C LEU A 206 13.63 -13.70 -17.24
N ALA A 207 13.84 -12.84 -18.24
CA ALA A 207 13.49 -11.42 -18.15
C ALA A 207 12.12 -11.18 -18.82
N ILE A 208 11.31 -10.31 -18.22
CA ILE A 208 10.05 -9.86 -18.80
C ILE A 208 10.09 -8.34 -18.90
N LEU A 209 10.01 -7.82 -20.12
CA LEU A 209 9.77 -6.40 -20.34
C LEU A 209 8.27 -6.17 -20.35
N TYR A 210 7.78 -5.26 -19.52
CA TYR A 210 6.34 -4.99 -19.41
C TYR A 210 6.08 -3.50 -19.19
N GLY A 211 4.84 -3.09 -19.46
CA GLY A 211 4.35 -1.75 -19.20
C GLY A 211 2.83 -1.72 -19.34
N GLY A 212 2.20 -0.69 -18.81
CA GLY A 212 0.75 -0.57 -18.86
C GLY A 212 0.25 0.76 -18.35
N LEU A 213 -1.06 0.96 -18.51
CA LEU A 213 -1.81 2.06 -17.95
C LEU A 213 -2.78 1.52 -16.92
N GLN A 214 -2.92 2.22 -15.80
CA GLN A 214 -3.78 1.82 -14.70
C GLN A 214 -4.62 3.00 -14.24
N TYR A 215 -5.90 2.74 -14.03
CA TYR A 215 -6.83 3.63 -13.35
C TYR A 215 -7.16 3.03 -11.99
N GLU A 216 -7.16 3.86 -10.96
CA GLU A 216 -7.31 3.43 -9.58
C GLU A 216 -8.38 4.25 -8.86
N LYS A 217 -9.12 3.59 -7.97
CA LYS A 217 -10.04 4.22 -7.05
C LYS A 217 -9.83 3.65 -5.66
N GLN A 218 -9.69 4.55 -4.70
CA GLN A 218 -9.52 4.20 -3.30
C GLN A 218 -10.74 4.66 -2.48
N LEU A 219 -11.14 3.84 -1.53
CA LEU A 219 -12.06 4.19 -0.46
C LEU A 219 -11.33 4.00 0.86
N TRP A 220 -11.23 5.09 1.62
CA TRP A 220 -10.53 5.13 2.89
C TRP A 220 -11.54 5.31 4.01
N ILE A 221 -11.48 4.47 5.03
CA ILE A 221 -12.34 4.55 6.21
C ILE A 221 -11.42 4.62 7.42
N LEU A 222 -11.56 5.70 8.18
CA LEU A 222 -10.89 5.93 9.45
C LEU A 222 -11.92 5.73 10.55
N ASN A 223 -11.67 4.80 11.46
CA ASN A 223 -12.52 4.63 12.65
C ASN A 223 -11.70 4.95 13.90
N ILE A 224 -12.10 6.01 14.59
CA ILE A 224 -11.54 6.38 15.90
C ILE A 224 -12.56 5.92 16.93
N PRO A 225 -12.29 4.87 17.73
CA PRO A 225 -13.18 4.50 18.82
C PRO A 225 -13.32 5.70 19.77
N LEU A 226 -14.56 6.15 20.00
CA LEU A 226 -14.80 7.23 20.98
C LEU A 226 -14.27 6.79 22.35
N PRO A 227 -13.63 7.69 23.12
CA PRO A 227 -13.18 7.36 24.46
C PRO A 227 -14.38 6.87 25.27
N VAL A 228 -14.26 5.68 25.84
CA VAL A 228 -15.23 5.16 26.80
C VAL A 228 -15.16 6.10 28.00
N MET A 229 -16.10 7.05 28.08
CA MET A 229 -16.29 7.85 29.28
C MET A 229 -16.69 6.90 30.42
N ASN A 230 -15.74 6.61 31.31
CA ASN A 230 -16.01 6.04 32.63
C ASN A 230 -16.36 7.15 33.62
#